data_AF-H6LAH8-F1
#
_entry.id   AF-H6LAH8-F1
#
_cell.length_a   1.000
_cell.length_b   1.000
_cell.length_c   1.000
_cell.angle_alpha   90.00
_cell.angle_beta   90.00
_cell.angle_gamma   90.00
#
_symmetry.space_group_name_H-M   'P 1'
#
loop_
_entity.id
_entity.type
_entity.pdbx_description
1 polymer ?
#
loop_
_entity_poly.entity_id
_entity_poly.type
_entity_poly.pdbx_seq_one_letter_code
_entity_poly.pdbx_strand_id
1 'polypeptide(L)'
;MRTQLAIHFFMFLLLAAACQPKAEPESQEEKTAFTVDRTYYYVRYLEDSKELQAEARFQQDTGSLVLPDKLYFEGQAMQPKKLPKIGWEYRYHERPAKFKGCYHFSYAGASDTICFPSYSNFALKTPAISLATGGLLAWEGQPLGQAESLVLLFEDSKGQSKTVNHVGLTRGSQFEIRPEHLEGLNAGPASLRLVHKSTLIQKVDGQVEVIKLEYYRKVLKIEIVD
;
A
#
# COMPACT_ATOMS: atom_id res chain seq x y z
N MET A 1 81.92 29.47 61.51
CA MET A 1 81.80 30.94 61.39
C MET A 1 81.59 31.29 59.92
N ARG A 2 80.53 32.06 59.62
CA ARG A 2 80.26 32.86 58.40
C ARG A 2 79.98 32.09 57.09
N THR A 3 78.71 31.88 56.68
CA THR A 3 77.76 32.77 55.95
C THR A 3 78.06 32.99 54.46
N GLN A 4 77.17 32.49 53.58
CA GLN A 4 76.40 33.20 52.52
C GLN A 4 75.80 32.12 51.57
N LEU A 5 74.48 31.90 51.49
CA LEU A 5 73.36 32.70 50.93
C LEU A 5 73.23 32.59 49.39
N ALA A 6 72.31 31.70 48.97
CA ALA A 6 71.35 31.69 47.85
C ALA A 6 71.75 32.21 46.44
N ILE A 7 71.25 31.56 45.37
CA ILE A 7 70.00 31.88 44.63
C ILE A 7 69.86 30.87 43.45
N HIS A 8 68.61 30.64 43.01
CA HIS A 8 68.09 30.03 41.77
C HIS A 8 67.59 28.58 41.93
N PHE A 9 66.33 28.33 42.34
CA PHE A 9 65.03 28.65 41.70
C PHE A 9 64.67 27.69 40.54
N PHE A 10 63.93 26.64 40.90
CA PHE A 10 62.70 26.16 40.24
C PHE A 10 62.71 25.86 38.72
N MET A 11 62.66 24.57 38.34
CA MET A 11 61.94 24.08 37.15
C MET A 11 61.73 22.55 37.26
N PHE A 12 60.64 22.09 37.90
CA PHE A 12 59.48 21.42 37.26
C PHE A 12 59.80 20.71 35.94
N LEU A 13 59.85 19.36 35.90
CA LEU A 13 58.72 18.41 35.79
C LEU A 13 57.85 18.65 34.54
N LEU A 14 57.63 17.56 33.78
CA LEU A 14 56.65 17.35 32.68
C LEU A 14 57.19 17.33 31.25
N LEU A 15 57.80 16.20 30.87
CA LEU A 15 57.85 15.71 29.49
C LEU A 15 56.97 14.45 29.40
N ALA A 16 55.65 14.64 29.52
CA ALA A 16 54.65 13.61 29.30
C ALA A 16 53.32 14.24 28.84
N ALA A 17 53.28 14.68 27.58
CA ALA A 17 52.08 15.03 26.80
C ALA A 17 52.59 15.48 25.41
N ALA A 18 52.07 15.10 24.25
CA ALA A 18 50.92 14.31 23.90
C ALA A 18 51.07 13.86 22.43
N CYS A 19 50.97 12.56 22.15
CA CYS A 19 50.53 12.09 20.84
C CYS A 19 49.01 11.91 20.98
N GLN A 20 48.25 12.97 20.73
CA GLN A 20 46.80 12.80 20.53
C GLN A 20 46.59 12.21 19.13
N PRO A 21 45.88 11.07 18.98
CA PRO A 21 45.39 10.66 17.68
C PRO A 21 44.46 11.77 17.18
N LYS A 22 44.77 12.29 15.99
CA LYS A 22 43.99 13.28 15.28
C LYS A 22 42.59 12.71 15.09
N ALA A 23 41.62 13.26 15.82
CA ALA A 23 40.22 12.92 15.62
C ALA A 23 39.88 13.21 14.16
N GLU A 24 39.52 12.15 13.44
CA GLU A 24 38.89 12.24 12.13
C GLU A 24 37.63 13.07 12.32
N PRO A 25 37.41 14.15 11.54
CA PRO A 25 36.15 14.87 11.62
C PRO A 25 35.04 13.89 11.28
N GLU A 26 34.13 13.64 12.23
CA GLU A 26 32.84 13.03 11.94
C GLU A 26 32.27 13.78 10.75
N SER A 27 32.22 13.12 9.59
CA SER A 27 31.42 13.59 8.49
C SER A 27 29.99 13.64 9.01
N GLN A 28 29.51 14.85 9.32
CA GLN A 28 28.08 15.08 9.40
C GLN A 28 27.54 14.66 8.03
N GLU A 29 26.96 13.47 7.96
CA GLU A 29 26.05 13.11 6.88
C GLU A 29 25.00 14.22 6.88
N GLU A 30 25.16 15.13 5.93
CA GLU A 30 24.13 16.07 5.55
C GLU A 30 22.94 15.20 5.16
N LYS A 31 21.99 15.03 6.09
CA LYS A 31 20.69 14.41 5.81
C LYS A 31 20.06 15.28 4.74
N THR A 32 20.31 14.97 3.47
CA THR A 32 19.63 15.59 2.35
C THR A 32 18.15 15.45 2.62
N ALA A 33 17.48 16.57 2.85
CA ALA A 33 16.06 16.57 3.15
C ALA A 33 15.34 15.82 2.02
N PHE A 34 14.70 14.71 2.38
CA PHE A 34 13.93 13.90 1.45
C PHE A 34 12.66 14.67 1.10
N THR A 35 12.72 15.51 0.07
CA THR A 35 11.58 16.28 -0.42
C THR A 35 10.87 15.48 -1.52
N VAL A 36 9.56 15.28 -1.39
CA VAL A 36 8.72 14.55 -2.36
C VAL A 36 7.50 15.38 -2.69
N ASP A 37 7.21 15.53 -3.99
CA ASP A 37 6.03 16.25 -4.47
C ASP A 37 4.86 15.29 -4.73
N ARG A 38 5.17 14.03 -5.06
CA ARG A 38 4.16 13.00 -5.26
C ARG A 38 4.55 11.62 -4.75
N THR A 39 3.64 11.00 -4.01
CA THR A 39 3.76 9.60 -3.58
C THR A 39 2.69 8.73 -4.21
N TYR A 40 3.08 7.53 -4.59
CA TYR A 40 2.18 6.51 -5.12
C TYR A 40 2.20 5.31 -4.21
N TYR A 41 1.03 4.90 -3.74
CA TYR A 41 0.82 3.70 -2.95
C TYR A 41 -0.08 2.72 -3.67
N TYR A 42 0.25 1.44 -3.58
CA TYR A 42 -0.61 0.36 -4.02
C TYR A 42 -0.64 -0.73 -2.95
N VAL A 43 -1.84 -1.18 -2.56
CA VAL A 43 -2.01 -2.34 -1.69
C VAL A 43 -3.06 -3.26 -2.30
N ARG A 44 -2.70 -4.54 -2.46
CA ARG A 44 -3.59 -5.59 -2.93
C ARG A 44 -3.65 -6.73 -1.93
N TYR A 45 -4.86 -7.17 -1.62
CA TYR A 45 -5.08 -8.38 -0.84
C TYR A 45 -5.96 -9.39 -1.59
N LEU A 46 -5.51 -10.64 -1.64
CA LEU A 46 -6.22 -11.79 -2.21
C LEU A 46 -6.70 -12.69 -1.06
N GLU A 47 -8.02 -12.73 -0.82
CA GLU A 47 -8.59 -13.43 0.34
C GLU A 47 -8.39 -14.94 0.28
N ASP A 48 -8.62 -15.55 -0.89
CA ASP A 48 -8.55 -17.00 -1.08
C ASP A 48 -7.14 -17.55 -0.84
N SER A 49 -6.12 -16.86 -1.36
CA SER A 49 -4.72 -17.26 -1.22
C SER A 49 -4.03 -16.68 0.02
N LYS A 50 -4.71 -15.79 0.75
CA LYS A 50 -4.17 -14.99 1.86
C LYS A 50 -2.88 -14.29 1.44
N GLU A 51 -2.91 -13.62 0.31
CA GLU A 51 -1.72 -13.00 -0.28
C GLU A 51 -1.85 -11.48 -0.22
N LEU A 52 -0.84 -10.83 0.37
CA LEU A 52 -0.74 -9.38 0.47
C LEU A 52 0.42 -8.87 -0.36
N GLN A 53 0.17 -7.86 -1.17
CA GLN A 53 1.18 -7.12 -1.92
C GLN A 53 1.05 -5.64 -1.61
N ALA A 54 2.17 -4.99 -1.36
CA ALA A 54 2.25 -3.54 -1.21
C ALA A 54 3.37 -2.97 -2.05
N GLU A 55 3.13 -1.81 -2.65
CA GLU A 55 4.10 -1.10 -3.47
C GLU A 55 4.09 0.40 -3.17
N ALA A 56 5.23 1.04 -3.34
CA ALA A 56 5.38 2.48 -3.15
C ALA A 56 6.39 3.10 -4.12
N ARG A 57 6.12 4.33 -4.56
CA ARG A 57 7.02 5.14 -5.42
C ARG A 57 6.94 6.61 -5.02
N PHE A 58 8.06 7.31 -5.14
CA PHE A 58 8.20 8.73 -4.77
C PHE A 58 8.77 9.54 -5.93
N GLN A 59 8.20 10.72 -6.18
CA GLN A 59 8.52 11.58 -7.31
C GLN A 59 8.60 13.05 -6.88
N GLN A 60 9.56 13.79 -7.44
CA GLN A 60 9.64 15.25 -7.40
C GLN A 60 9.09 15.88 -8.70
N ASP A 61 8.68 17.14 -8.64
CA ASP A 61 8.07 17.94 -9.70
C ASP A 61 8.98 18.08 -10.94
N THR A 62 10.29 17.95 -10.76
CA THR A 62 11.26 17.85 -11.87
C THR A 62 11.12 16.56 -12.68
N GLY A 63 10.24 15.64 -12.26
CA GLY A 63 10.13 14.28 -12.75
C GLY A 63 11.17 13.33 -12.16
N SER A 64 12.10 13.84 -11.36
CA SER A 64 13.14 13.04 -10.71
C SER A 64 12.54 12.14 -9.64
N LEU A 65 12.96 10.88 -9.62
CA LEU A 65 12.52 9.92 -8.61
C LEU A 65 13.47 9.96 -7.43
N VAL A 66 12.92 10.03 -6.24
CA VAL A 66 13.69 10.06 -4.99
C VAL A 66 13.59 8.71 -4.32
N LEU A 67 14.74 8.21 -3.85
CA LEU A 67 14.83 6.95 -3.13
C LEU A 67 15.02 7.25 -1.65
N PRO A 68 14.05 6.94 -0.78
CA PRO A 68 14.37 6.86 0.63
C PRO A 68 15.31 5.66 0.85
N ASP A 69 16.37 5.86 1.64
CA ASP A 69 17.34 4.78 1.93
C ASP A 69 16.67 3.53 2.50
N LYS A 70 15.59 3.72 3.27
CA LYS A 70 14.78 2.65 3.85
C LYS A 70 13.30 3.02 3.78
N LEU A 71 12.51 2.08 3.27
CA LEU A 71 11.05 2.11 3.32
C LEU A 71 10.56 0.82 3.96
N TYR A 72 9.60 0.96 4.87
CA TYR A 72 9.00 -0.15 5.58
C TYR A 72 7.50 -0.20 5.32
N PHE A 73 6.97 -1.41 5.27
CA PHE A 73 5.55 -1.71 5.25
C PHE A 73 5.23 -2.60 6.45
N GLU A 74 4.34 -2.15 7.32
CA GLU A 74 4.03 -2.84 8.59
C GLU A 74 5.29 -3.18 9.42
N GLY A 75 6.28 -2.26 9.40
CA GLY A 75 7.56 -2.43 10.09
C GLY A 75 8.56 -3.37 9.41
N GLN A 76 8.20 -3.97 8.27
CA GLN A 76 9.08 -4.84 7.48
C GLN A 76 9.70 -4.07 6.31
N ALA A 77 10.99 -4.26 6.08
CA ALA A 77 11.69 -3.56 5.00
C ALA A 77 11.13 -3.98 3.63
N MET A 78 10.84 -3.01 2.77
CA MET A 78 10.42 -3.23 1.39
C MET A 78 11.63 -3.38 0.48
N GLN A 79 11.51 -4.21 -0.56
CA GLN A 79 12.58 -4.46 -1.52
C GLN A 79 12.54 -3.44 -2.66
N PRO A 80 13.61 -2.65 -2.89
CA PRO A 80 13.66 -1.73 -4.01
C PRO A 80 13.86 -2.49 -5.33
N LYS A 81 13.14 -2.06 -6.36
CA LYS A 81 13.22 -2.59 -7.72
C LYS A 81 13.25 -1.45 -8.72
N LYS A 82 14.23 -1.46 -9.62
CA LYS A 82 14.30 -0.51 -10.73
C LYS A 82 13.43 -1.02 -11.89
N LEU A 83 12.40 -0.25 -12.24
CA LEU A 83 11.54 -0.48 -13.39
C LEU A 83 11.96 0.39 -14.59
N PRO A 84 11.97 -0.15 -15.81
CA PRO A 84 12.20 0.67 -17.00
C PRO A 84 11.17 1.79 -17.12
N LYS A 85 11.60 3.02 -17.43
CA LYS A 85 10.79 4.23 -17.63
C LYS A 85 10.05 4.79 -16.40
N ILE A 86 9.78 3.95 -15.40
CA ILE A 86 9.08 4.32 -14.16
C ILE A 86 10.09 4.59 -13.02
N GLY A 87 11.31 4.08 -13.15
CA GLY A 87 12.40 4.12 -12.17
C GLY A 87 12.10 3.29 -10.93
N TRP A 88 12.37 3.78 -9.73
CA TRP A 88 12.38 2.93 -8.55
C TRP A 88 11.01 2.72 -7.92
N GLU A 89 10.75 1.47 -7.56
CA GLU A 89 9.55 1.02 -6.86
C GLU A 89 9.94 0.09 -5.73
N TYR A 90 9.37 0.31 -4.57
CA TYR A 90 9.54 -0.56 -3.41
C TYR A 90 8.41 -1.57 -3.38
N ARG A 91 8.74 -2.83 -3.10
CA ARG A 91 7.76 -3.92 -3.10
C ARG A 91 7.83 -4.71 -1.81
N TYR A 92 6.67 -5.09 -1.32
CA TYR A 92 6.49 -6.04 -0.24
C TYR A 92 5.50 -7.11 -0.69
N HIS A 93 5.77 -8.35 -0.31
CA HIS A 93 4.92 -9.50 -0.58
C HIS A 93 4.92 -10.41 0.64
N GLU A 94 3.72 -10.81 1.07
CA GLU A 94 3.55 -11.71 2.21
C GLU A 94 2.48 -12.74 1.89
N ARG A 95 2.81 -14.01 2.17
CA ARG A 95 1.89 -15.13 2.08
C ARG A 95 2.30 -16.25 3.05
N PRO A 96 1.43 -16.69 3.97
CA PRO A 96 0.08 -16.17 4.21
C PRO A 96 0.10 -14.84 4.99
N ALA A 97 -0.77 -13.90 4.61
CA ALA A 97 -0.99 -12.64 5.31
C ALA A 97 -2.39 -12.58 5.94
N LYS A 98 -2.55 -11.83 7.02
CA LYS A 98 -3.86 -11.50 7.61
C LYS A 98 -4.32 -10.13 7.13
N PHE A 99 -5.57 -10.02 6.67
CA PHE A 99 -6.18 -8.74 6.33
C PHE A 99 -6.33 -7.85 7.59
N LYS A 100 -5.85 -6.60 7.50
CA LYS A 100 -5.86 -5.63 8.62
C LYS A 100 -6.79 -4.43 8.41
N GLY A 101 -7.37 -4.25 7.23
CA GLY A 101 -8.17 -3.07 6.89
C GLY A 101 -7.31 -1.83 6.63
N CYS A 102 -6.42 -1.47 7.55
CA CYS A 102 -5.43 -0.41 7.38
C CYS A 102 -3.99 -0.95 7.39
N TYR A 103 -3.10 -0.29 6.66
CA TYR A 103 -1.69 -0.64 6.57
C TYR A 103 -0.81 0.62 6.65
N HIS A 104 0.39 0.46 7.18
CA HIS A 104 1.30 1.56 7.49
C HIS A 104 2.56 1.48 6.63
N PHE A 105 2.92 2.61 6.02
CA PHE A 105 4.19 2.82 5.34
C PHE A 105 5.04 3.78 6.17
N SER A 106 6.34 3.53 6.31
CA SER A 106 7.25 4.47 6.98
C SER A 106 8.60 4.59 6.28
N TYR A 107 9.07 5.84 6.12
CA TYR A 107 10.28 6.19 5.37
C TYR A 107 10.79 7.56 5.80
N ALA A 108 12.10 7.76 5.84
CA ALA A 108 12.74 9.06 6.05
C ALA A 108 12.19 9.90 7.24
N GLY A 109 11.66 9.25 8.29
CA GLY A 109 11.03 9.91 9.44
C GLY A 109 9.55 10.27 9.28
N ALA A 110 8.97 10.04 8.09
CA ALA A 110 7.54 10.13 7.82
C ALA A 110 6.83 8.77 7.96
N SER A 111 5.51 8.81 8.13
CA SER A 111 4.66 7.62 8.19
C SER A 111 3.28 7.92 7.63
N ASP A 112 2.82 7.05 6.74
CA ASP A 112 1.50 7.16 6.10
C ASP A 112 0.65 5.94 6.44
N THR A 113 -0.64 6.15 6.67
CA THR A 113 -1.61 5.09 6.96
C THR A 113 -2.65 5.03 5.87
N ILE A 114 -2.85 3.84 5.31
CA ILE A 114 -3.73 3.63 4.18
C ILE A 114 -4.78 2.60 4.54
N CYS A 115 -6.05 2.98 4.44
CA CYS A 115 -7.17 2.15 4.84
C CYS A 115 -8.04 1.74 3.65
N PHE A 116 -8.34 0.45 3.58
CA PHE A 116 -9.43 -0.06 2.77
C PHE A 116 -10.76 0.45 3.32
N PRO A 117 -11.66 0.90 2.44
CA PRO A 117 -13.05 1.13 2.81
C PRO A 117 -13.68 -0.16 3.38
N SER A 118 -14.49 -0.01 4.42
CA SER A 118 -15.04 -1.13 5.18
C SER A 118 -16.30 -1.68 4.53
N TYR A 119 -16.18 -2.89 3.97
CA TYR A 119 -17.29 -3.68 3.46
C TYR A 119 -17.18 -5.11 3.95
N SER A 120 -18.30 -5.72 4.31
CA SER A 120 -18.39 -7.12 4.76
C SER A 120 -19.59 -7.81 4.14
N ASN A 121 -19.63 -9.14 4.24
CA ASN A 121 -20.82 -9.96 3.97
C ASN A 121 -21.44 -9.70 2.58
N PHE A 122 -20.61 -9.66 1.54
CA PHE A 122 -21.09 -9.67 0.16
C PHE A 122 -21.88 -10.97 -0.10
N ALA A 123 -23.14 -10.83 -0.45
CA ALA A 123 -24.04 -11.95 -0.69
C ALA A 123 -25.11 -11.60 -1.72
N LEU A 124 -25.57 -12.60 -2.46
CA LEU A 124 -26.78 -12.46 -3.27
C LEU A 124 -28.01 -12.42 -2.35
N LYS A 125 -28.94 -11.51 -2.63
CA LYS A 125 -30.22 -11.44 -1.92
C LYS A 125 -31.18 -12.55 -2.32
N THR A 126 -30.96 -13.17 -3.48
CA THR A 126 -31.70 -14.30 -4.00
C THR A 126 -30.83 -15.55 -4.02
N PRO A 127 -31.43 -16.75 -3.92
CA PRO A 127 -30.67 -18.01 -3.95
C PRO A 127 -30.00 -18.29 -5.30
N ALA A 128 -30.50 -17.68 -6.37
CA ALA A 128 -29.98 -17.79 -7.73
C ALA A 128 -30.04 -16.44 -8.46
N ILE A 129 -29.26 -16.32 -9.53
CA ILE A 129 -29.31 -15.19 -10.48
C ILE A 129 -29.99 -15.69 -11.76
N SER A 130 -31.02 -14.99 -12.23
CA SER A 130 -31.75 -15.35 -13.45
C SER A 130 -31.12 -14.67 -14.67
N LEU A 131 -31.02 -15.39 -15.79
CA LEU A 131 -30.61 -14.82 -17.07
C LEU A 131 -31.66 -13.83 -17.59
N ALA A 132 -32.95 -14.09 -17.37
CA ALA A 132 -34.04 -13.21 -17.80
C ALA A 132 -34.24 -11.97 -16.92
N THR A 133 -34.02 -12.07 -15.61
CA THR A 133 -34.35 -11.00 -14.64
C THR A 133 -33.16 -10.46 -13.84
N GLY A 134 -32.01 -11.12 -13.91
CA GLY A 134 -30.82 -10.73 -13.18
C GLY A 134 -30.83 -11.16 -11.71
N GLY A 135 -30.21 -10.36 -10.87
CA GLY A 135 -30.09 -10.59 -9.44
C GLY A 135 -29.63 -9.35 -8.68
N LEU A 136 -29.55 -9.46 -7.36
CA LEU A 136 -29.14 -8.36 -6.49
C LEU A 136 -28.02 -8.81 -5.57
N LEU A 137 -26.84 -8.22 -5.75
CA LEU A 137 -25.72 -8.35 -4.83
C LEU A 137 -25.84 -7.29 -3.75
N ALA A 138 -25.70 -7.65 -2.48
CA ALA A 138 -25.70 -6.72 -1.36
C ALA A 138 -24.52 -6.99 -0.43
N TRP A 139 -24.18 -5.99 0.36
CA TRP A 139 -23.13 -6.08 1.38
C TRP A 139 -23.49 -5.27 2.62
N GLU A 140 -22.77 -5.53 3.70
CA GLU A 140 -22.76 -4.69 4.89
C GLU A 140 -21.69 -3.61 4.76
N GLY A 141 -22.01 -2.41 5.25
CA GLY A 141 -21.18 -1.23 5.11
C GLY A 141 -21.91 -0.12 4.37
N GLN A 142 -21.14 0.86 3.88
CA GLN A 142 -21.68 2.00 3.15
C GLN A 142 -21.95 1.67 1.67
N PRO A 143 -22.71 2.50 0.94
CA PRO A 143 -22.68 2.50 -0.51
C PRO A 143 -21.25 2.73 -1.02
N LEU A 144 -20.94 2.29 -2.24
CA LEU A 144 -19.66 2.64 -2.86
C LEU A 144 -19.58 4.16 -3.05
N GLY A 145 -18.40 4.70 -2.83
CA GLY A 145 -18.02 6.09 -3.05
C GLY A 145 -17.61 6.37 -4.50
N GLN A 146 -17.39 7.66 -4.80
CA GLN A 146 -17.07 8.13 -6.15
C GLN A 146 -15.70 7.64 -6.66
N ALA A 147 -14.77 7.41 -5.74
CA ALA A 147 -13.41 6.96 -6.02
C ALA A 147 -13.26 5.42 -6.01
N GLU A 148 -14.37 4.70 -5.91
CA GLU A 148 -14.39 3.25 -5.75
C GLU A 148 -14.96 2.57 -7.00
N SER A 149 -14.68 1.27 -7.14
CA SER A 149 -15.24 0.43 -8.18
C SER A 149 -15.41 -0.99 -7.68
N LEU A 150 -16.42 -1.65 -8.25
CA LEU A 150 -16.72 -3.05 -8.00
C LEU A 150 -16.60 -3.79 -9.32
N VAL A 151 -15.75 -4.82 -9.32
CA VAL A 151 -15.60 -5.74 -10.44
C VAL A 151 -16.20 -7.09 -10.06
N LEU A 152 -17.14 -7.57 -10.85
CA LEU A 152 -17.74 -8.88 -10.71
C LEU A 152 -17.24 -9.75 -11.85
N LEU A 153 -16.61 -10.88 -11.53
CA LEU A 153 -16.18 -11.87 -12.51
C LEU A 153 -17.02 -13.12 -12.33
N PHE A 154 -17.88 -13.38 -13.32
CA PHE A 154 -18.68 -14.59 -13.43
C PHE A 154 -17.93 -15.63 -14.24
N GLU A 155 -18.03 -16.89 -13.83
CA GLU A 155 -17.58 -18.04 -14.60
C GLU A 155 -18.60 -19.17 -14.44
N ASP A 156 -19.20 -19.62 -15.54
CA ASP A 156 -20.15 -20.74 -15.54
C ASP A 156 -19.44 -22.09 -15.59
N SER A 157 -20.19 -23.17 -15.35
CA SER A 157 -19.66 -24.54 -15.38
C SER A 157 -19.13 -25.00 -16.75
N LYS A 158 -19.42 -24.28 -17.83
CA LYS A 158 -18.89 -24.55 -19.18
C LYS A 158 -17.64 -23.72 -19.49
N GLY A 159 -17.16 -22.93 -18.53
CA GLY A 159 -15.98 -22.06 -18.66
C GLY A 159 -16.26 -20.75 -19.41
N GLN A 160 -17.52 -20.38 -19.65
CA GLN A 160 -17.83 -19.04 -20.13
C GLN A 160 -17.67 -18.05 -19.00
N SER A 161 -17.07 -16.90 -19.29
CA SER A 161 -16.80 -15.88 -18.29
C SER A 161 -17.32 -14.52 -18.71
N LYS A 162 -17.75 -13.73 -17.73
CA LYS A 162 -18.16 -12.33 -17.91
C LYS A 162 -17.60 -11.47 -16.80
N THR A 163 -17.16 -10.28 -17.19
CA THR A 163 -16.69 -9.26 -16.25
C THR A 163 -17.63 -8.06 -16.30
N VAL A 164 -18.15 -7.67 -15.15
CA VAL A 164 -18.94 -6.46 -14.97
C VAL A 164 -18.10 -5.47 -14.18
N ASN A 165 -17.93 -4.27 -14.70
CA ASN A 165 -17.21 -3.20 -14.03
C ASN A 165 -18.20 -2.09 -13.67
N HIS A 166 -18.40 -1.83 -12.38
CA HIS A 166 -19.12 -0.67 -11.88
C HIS A 166 -18.13 0.32 -11.29
N VAL A 167 -18.20 1.58 -11.70
CA VAL A 167 -17.33 2.65 -11.19
C VAL A 167 -18.18 3.73 -10.54
N GLY A 168 -17.79 4.13 -9.33
CA GLY A 168 -18.42 5.18 -8.58
C GLY A 168 -19.63 4.74 -7.75
N LEU A 169 -20.49 5.71 -7.47
CA LEU A 169 -21.55 5.60 -6.48
C LEU A 169 -22.52 4.44 -6.76
N THR A 170 -22.96 3.77 -5.69
CA THR A 170 -24.09 2.82 -5.73
C THR A 170 -25.31 3.39 -5.01
N ARG A 171 -26.50 2.90 -5.38
CA ARG A 171 -27.73 3.21 -4.65
C ARG A 171 -27.85 2.26 -3.45
N GLY A 172 -27.37 2.72 -2.29
CA GLY A 172 -27.30 1.86 -1.12
C GLY A 172 -26.12 0.87 -1.19
N SER A 173 -26.06 -0.04 -0.22
CA SER A 173 -25.03 -1.08 -0.10
C SER A 173 -25.40 -2.31 -0.95
N GLN A 174 -25.74 -2.06 -2.21
CA GLN A 174 -26.17 -3.07 -3.16
C GLN A 174 -25.83 -2.69 -4.61
N PHE A 175 -25.76 -3.71 -5.46
CA PHE A 175 -25.51 -3.61 -6.89
C PHE A 175 -26.47 -4.53 -7.64
N GLU A 176 -27.20 -3.96 -8.59
CA GLU A 176 -28.11 -4.69 -9.46
C GLU A 176 -27.32 -5.39 -10.58
N ILE A 177 -27.41 -6.72 -10.61
CA ILE A 177 -26.87 -7.55 -11.68
C ILE A 177 -28.00 -7.68 -12.69
N ARG A 178 -27.92 -6.94 -13.80
CA ARG A 178 -28.96 -6.94 -14.83
C ARG A 178 -28.75 -8.07 -15.85
N PRO A 179 -29.79 -8.52 -16.57
CA PRO A 179 -29.69 -9.56 -17.61
C PRO A 179 -28.51 -9.37 -18.59
N GLU A 180 -28.28 -8.14 -19.06
CA GLU A 180 -27.18 -7.82 -19.98
C GLU A 180 -25.79 -8.12 -19.43
N HIS A 181 -25.64 -8.13 -18.10
CA HIS A 181 -24.37 -8.49 -17.45
C HIS A 181 -24.06 -9.98 -17.54
N LEU A 182 -25.07 -10.81 -17.87
CA LEU A 182 -25.01 -12.27 -17.88
C LEU A 182 -25.08 -12.86 -19.29
N GLU A 183 -25.22 -12.02 -20.32
CA GLU A 183 -25.37 -12.47 -21.72
C GLU A 183 -24.32 -13.49 -22.14
N GLY A 184 -24.75 -14.66 -22.60
CA GLY A 184 -23.83 -15.71 -23.07
C GLY A 184 -23.25 -16.60 -21.96
N LEU A 185 -23.59 -16.36 -20.70
CA LEU A 185 -23.46 -17.38 -19.65
C LEU A 185 -24.55 -18.44 -19.81
N ASN A 186 -24.28 -19.65 -19.33
CA ASN A 186 -25.22 -20.75 -19.29
C ASN A 186 -25.84 -20.87 -17.90
N ALA A 187 -27.11 -21.31 -17.85
CA ALA A 187 -27.72 -21.76 -16.61
C ALA A 187 -26.97 -22.96 -16.01
N GLY A 188 -27.02 -23.07 -14.69
CA GLY A 188 -26.37 -24.08 -13.86
C GLY A 188 -25.43 -23.50 -12.80
N PRO A 189 -24.65 -24.36 -12.14
CA PRO A 189 -23.65 -23.93 -11.16
C PRO A 189 -22.62 -22.99 -11.78
N ALA A 190 -22.31 -21.93 -11.04
CA ALA A 190 -21.35 -20.92 -11.46
C ALA A 190 -20.57 -20.37 -10.25
N SER A 191 -19.57 -19.55 -10.56
CA SER A 191 -18.78 -18.84 -9.57
C SER A 191 -18.82 -17.34 -9.81
N LEU A 192 -18.78 -16.58 -8.72
CA LEU A 192 -18.72 -15.13 -8.72
C LEU A 192 -17.54 -14.69 -7.86
N ARG A 193 -16.53 -14.09 -8.49
CA ARG A 193 -15.44 -13.39 -7.80
C ARG A 193 -15.73 -11.90 -7.76
N LEU A 194 -15.52 -11.29 -6.59
CA LEU A 194 -15.68 -9.87 -6.39
C LEU A 194 -14.32 -9.22 -6.15
N VAL A 195 -14.08 -8.12 -6.83
CA VAL A 195 -12.92 -7.25 -6.58
C VAL A 195 -13.42 -5.87 -6.26
N HIS A 196 -13.17 -5.43 -5.03
CA HIS A 196 -13.38 -4.04 -4.65
C HIS A 196 -12.08 -3.26 -4.90
N LYS A 197 -12.17 -2.14 -5.62
CA LYS A 197 -11.01 -1.28 -5.87
C LYS A 197 -11.31 0.16 -5.47
N SER A 198 -10.30 0.84 -4.94
CA SER A 198 -10.36 2.27 -4.63
C SER A 198 -9.14 2.99 -5.22
N THR A 199 -9.34 4.18 -5.79
CA THR A 199 -8.27 5.06 -6.24
C THR A 199 -8.49 6.45 -5.66
N LEU A 200 -7.69 6.82 -4.67
CA LEU A 200 -7.76 8.11 -4.01
C LEU A 200 -6.60 8.99 -4.50
N ILE A 201 -6.91 10.24 -4.81
CA ILE A 201 -5.91 11.28 -5.10
C ILE A 201 -6.16 12.41 -4.13
N GLN A 202 -5.19 12.70 -3.27
CA GLN A 202 -5.31 13.72 -2.23
C GLN A 202 -4.06 14.60 -2.18
N LYS A 203 -4.20 15.77 -1.55
CA LYS A 203 -3.09 16.69 -1.31
C LYS A 203 -2.90 16.83 0.20
N VAL A 204 -1.75 16.41 0.71
CA VAL A 204 -1.38 16.45 2.13
C VAL A 204 -0.11 17.28 2.25
N ASP A 205 -0.13 18.35 3.04
CA ASP A 205 1.03 19.24 3.27
C ASP A 205 1.77 19.72 2.01
N GLY A 206 1.03 19.92 0.91
CA GLY A 206 1.60 20.36 -0.37
C GLY A 206 1.92 19.24 -1.35
N GLN A 207 2.08 18.00 -0.85
CA GLN A 207 2.39 16.79 -1.60
C GLN A 207 1.14 16.10 -2.13
N VAL A 208 1.21 15.55 -3.34
CA VAL A 208 0.13 14.76 -3.94
C VAL A 208 0.31 13.28 -3.58
N GLU A 209 -0.71 12.66 -3.03
CA GLU A 209 -0.74 11.22 -2.79
C GLU A 209 -1.70 10.56 -3.75
N VAL A 210 -1.25 9.46 -4.37
CA VAL A 210 -2.06 8.61 -5.24
C VAL A 210 -2.11 7.22 -4.62
N ILE A 211 -3.24 6.86 -4.06
CA ILE A 211 -3.44 5.60 -3.35
C ILE A 211 -4.33 4.69 -4.19
N LYS A 212 -3.88 3.46 -4.43
CA LYS A 212 -4.65 2.42 -5.10
C LYS A 212 -4.81 1.21 -4.20
N LEU A 213 -6.04 0.76 -4.04
CA LEU A 213 -6.37 -0.39 -3.19
C LEU A 213 -7.14 -1.41 -4.00
N GLU A 214 -6.81 -2.69 -3.85
CA GLU A 214 -7.54 -3.79 -4.46
C GLU A 214 -7.77 -4.92 -3.46
N TYR A 215 -9.03 -5.28 -3.25
CA TYR A 215 -9.42 -6.40 -2.40
C TYR A 215 -10.19 -7.42 -3.22
N TYR A 216 -9.53 -8.53 -3.51
CA TYR A 216 -10.14 -9.71 -4.14
C TYR A 216 -10.74 -10.58 -3.04
N ARG A 217 -12.07 -10.61 -3.00
CA ARG A 217 -12.82 -11.42 -2.03
C ARG A 217 -12.76 -12.89 -2.38
N LYS A 218 -13.11 -13.71 -1.39
CA LYS A 218 -13.40 -15.12 -1.59
C LYS A 218 -14.45 -15.32 -2.69
N VAL A 219 -14.22 -16.33 -3.53
CA VAL A 219 -15.18 -16.71 -4.57
C VAL A 219 -16.48 -17.19 -3.96
N LEU A 220 -17.60 -16.60 -4.40
CA LEU A 220 -18.94 -17.07 -4.08
C LEU A 220 -19.34 -18.17 -5.05
N LYS A 221 -19.87 -19.27 -4.52
CA LYS A 221 -20.57 -20.28 -5.32
C LYS A 221 -22.00 -19.82 -5.51
N ILE A 222 -22.46 -19.78 -6.74
CA ILE A 222 -23.78 -19.27 -7.11
C ILE A 222 -24.47 -20.23 -8.08
N GLU A 223 -25.77 -20.08 -8.25
CA GLU A 223 -26.55 -20.76 -9.28
C GLU A 223 -27.06 -19.72 -10.27
N ILE A 224 -26.88 -19.98 -11.58
CA ILE A 224 -27.51 -19.21 -12.66
C ILE A 224 -28.72 -20.00 -13.14
N VAL A 225 -29.88 -19.36 -13.19
CA VAL A 225 -31.12 -19.96 -13.73
C VAL A 225 -31.56 -19.21 -14.97
N ASP A 226 -32.49 -19.77 -15.73
CA ASP A 226 -33.07 -19.10 -16.90
C ASP A 226 -33.79 -17.78 -16.54
#